data_AF-A0A6A7C7U0-F1
#
_entry.id   AF-A0A6A7C7U0-F1
#
_cell.length_a   1.000
_cell.length_b   1.000
_cell.length_c   1.000
_cell.angle_alpha   90.00
_cell.angle_beta   90.00
_cell.angle_gamma   90.00
#
_symmetry.space_group_name_H-M   'P 1'
#
loop_
_entity.id
_entity.type
_entity.pdbx_description
1 polymer ?
#
loop_
_entity_poly.entity_id
_entity_poly.type
_entity_poly.pdbx_seq_one_letter_code
_entity_poly.pdbx_strand_id
1 'polypeptide(L)'
;VNREKELDREILAWSIVHDAFSVSIFGHYAVIEGSTQSYYVHCFETFQIPDYKWRSHHFCKNIYHVWMPRHQEKIGSAINDLPV
;
A
#
# COMPACT_ATOMS: atom_id res chain seq x y z
N VAL A 1 -15.53 15.92 -3.17
CA VAL A 1 -14.56 15.94 -2.05
C VAL A 1 -13.18 16.07 -2.68
N ASN A 2 -12.58 17.27 -2.69
CA ASN A 2 -11.34 17.60 -3.42
C ASN A 2 -10.08 17.07 -2.70
N ARG A 3 -10.03 15.76 -2.44
CA ARG A 3 -8.98 15.08 -1.64
C ARG A 3 -8.01 14.28 -2.48
N GLU A 4 -8.02 14.46 -3.80
CA GLU A 4 -7.15 13.75 -4.74
C GLU A 4 -5.66 13.95 -4.39
N LYS A 5 -5.29 15.15 -3.94
CA LYS A 5 -3.91 15.45 -3.51
C LYS A 5 -3.42 14.61 -2.34
N GLU A 6 -4.32 14.04 -1.53
CA GLU A 6 -3.97 13.13 -0.43
C GLU A 6 -3.68 11.70 -0.90
N LEU A 7 -3.98 11.40 -2.17
CA LEU A 7 -3.80 10.10 -2.79
C LEU A 7 -2.66 10.09 -3.81
N ASP A 8 -2.33 11.25 -4.39
CA ASP A 8 -1.30 11.35 -5.43
C ASP A 8 0.06 10.87 -4.90
N ARG A 9 0.58 9.80 -5.52
CA ARG A 9 1.85 9.13 -5.23
C ARG A 9 1.97 8.54 -3.83
N GLU A 10 0.87 8.44 -3.10
CA GLU A 10 0.80 7.72 -1.83
C GLU A 10 0.59 6.22 -2.05
N ILE A 11 1.11 5.39 -1.14
CA ILE A 11 0.85 3.95 -1.17
C ILE A 11 -0.57 3.68 -0.70
N LEU A 12 -1.38 3.08 -1.57
CA LEU A 12 -2.79 2.80 -1.32
C LEU A 12 -3.07 1.30 -1.18
N ALA A 13 -2.22 0.45 -1.75
CA ALA A 13 -2.29 -0.99 -1.58
C ALA A 13 -0.90 -1.61 -1.62
N TRP A 14 -0.83 -2.91 -1.32
CA TRP A 14 0.41 -3.67 -1.30
C TRP A 14 0.17 -5.07 -1.87
N SER A 15 1.22 -5.70 -2.37
CA SER A 15 1.20 -7.11 -2.73
C SER A 15 2.53 -7.77 -2.36
N ILE A 16 2.47 -9.08 -2.15
CA ILE A 16 3.63 -9.91 -1.88
C ILE A 16 3.65 -11.01 -2.94
N VAL A 17 4.77 -11.16 -3.62
CA VAL A 17 5.04 -12.27 -4.55
C VAL A 17 6.16 -13.09 -3.94
N HIS A 18 6.02 -14.41 -3.94
CA HIS A 18 7.05 -15.29 -3.40
C HIS A 18 7.18 -16.58 -4.20
N ASP A 19 8.36 -17.18 -4.13
CA ASP A 19 8.64 -18.53 -4.59
C ASP A 19 9.23 -19.35 -3.44
N ALA A 20 9.90 -20.46 -3.76
CA ALA A 20 10.51 -21.33 -2.75
C ALA A 20 11.70 -20.69 -2.00
N PHE A 21 12.33 -19.66 -2.57
CA PHE A 21 13.58 -19.09 -2.10
C PHE A 21 13.50 -17.61 -1.79
N SER A 22 12.57 -16.88 -2.41
CA SER A 22 12.53 -15.42 -2.39
C SER A 22 11.13 -14.86 -2.12
N VAL A 23 11.12 -13.64 -1.58
CA VAL A 23 9.92 -12.82 -1.37
C VAL A 23 10.19 -11.44 -1.94
N SER A 24 9.25 -10.91 -2.72
CA SER A 24 9.23 -9.54 -3.22
C SER A 24 8.00 -8.80 -2.70
N ILE A 25 8.21 -7.58 -2.23
CA ILE A 25 7.16 -6.73 -1.65
C ILE A 25 6.94 -5.53 -2.56
N PHE A 26 5.68 -5.28 -2.90
CA PHE A 26 5.29 -4.20 -3.79
C PHE A 26 4.30 -3.25 -3.11
N GLY A 27 4.46 -1.96 -3.38
CA GLY A 27 3.49 -0.92 -3.10
C GLY A 27 2.79 -0.47 -4.37
N HIS A 28 1.48 -0.26 -4.26
CA HIS A 28 0.63 0.23 -5.34
C HIS A 28 0.24 1.65 -5.03
N TYR A 29 0.42 2.55 -5.99
CA TYR A 29 0.11 3.96 -5.85
C TYR A 29 -0.60 4.50 -7.09
N ALA A 30 -1.41 5.53 -6.88
CA ALA A 30 -2.02 6.29 -7.97
C ALA A 30 -1.16 7.51 -8.29
N VAL A 31 -1.11 7.91 -9.56
CA VAL A 31 -0.66 9.24 -9.97
C VAL A 31 -1.87 9.97 -10.52
N ILE A 32 -2.13 11.17 -9.99
CA ILE A 32 -3.32 11.94 -10.31
C ILE A 32 -2.92 13.21 -11.06
N GLU A 33 -3.27 13.25 -12.33
CA GLU A 33 -2.97 14.36 -13.24
C GLU A 33 -4.28 14.92 -13.80
N GLY A 34 -4.79 15.96 -13.13
CA GLY A 34 -6.10 16.53 -13.44
C GLY A 34 -7.20 15.50 -13.22
N SER A 35 -7.92 15.13 -14.28
CA SER A 35 -8.98 14.10 -14.26
C SER A 35 -8.47 12.68 -14.52
N THR A 36 -7.19 12.51 -14.86
CA THR A 36 -6.60 11.21 -15.20
C THR A 36 -6.01 10.56 -13.97
N GLN A 37 -6.28 9.27 -13.80
CA GLN A 37 -5.72 8.45 -12.73
C GLN A 37 -4.98 7.27 -13.35
N SER A 38 -3.68 7.18 -13.09
CA SER A 38 -2.83 6.06 -13.52
C SER A 38 -2.37 5.29 -12.29
N TYR A 39 -2.32 3.96 -12.40
CA TYR A 39 -1.93 3.08 -11.29
C TYR A 39 -0.59 2.43 -11.59
N TYR A 40 0.30 2.51 -10.62
CA TYR A 40 1.67 2.00 -10.73
C TYR A 40 2.01 1.11 -9.56
N VAL A 41 3.01 0.26 -9.79
CA VAL A 41 3.53 -0.68 -8.81
C VAL A 41 5.02 -0.43 -8.64
N HIS A 42 5.47 -0.30 -7.39
CA HIS A 42 6.87 -0.15 -7.04
C HIS A 42 7.31 -1.33 -6.18
N CYS A 43 8.39 -2.00 -6.58
CA CYS A 43 9.04 -3.03 -5.76
C CYS A 43 9.88 -2.33 -4.69
N PHE A 44 9.52 -2.49 -3.42
CA PHE A 44 10.31 -1.94 -2.31
C PHE A 44 11.54 -2.79 -2.02
N GLU A 45 11.35 -4.10 -2.02
CA GLU A 45 12.39 -5.03 -1.59
C GLU A 45 12.15 -6.42 -2.17
N THR A 46 13.25 -7.09 -2.52
CA THR A 46 13.29 -8.54 -2.78
C THR A 46 14.38 -9.15 -1.91
N PHE A 47 14.04 -10.22 -1.17
CA PHE A 47 14.98 -10.89 -0.28
C PHE A 47 14.81 -12.41 -0.30
N GLN A 48 15.88 -13.11 0.06
CA GLN A 48 15.89 -14.57 0.17
C GLN A 48 15.38 -15.02 1.55
N ILE A 49 14.52 -16.04 1.57
CA ILE A 49 13.86 -16.55 2.78
C ILE A 49 14.85 -17.11 3.81
N PRO A 50 15.89 -17.90 3.43
CA PRO A 50 16.81 -18.48 4.42
C PRO A 50 17.51 -17.41 5.27
N ASP A 51 17.87 -16.28 4.66
CA ASP A 51 18.59 -15.19 5.32
C ASP A 51 17.65 -14.29 6.14
N TYR A 52 16.35 -14.27 5.81
CA TYR A 52 15.39 -13.31 6.36
C TYR A 52 14.05 -13.95 6.75
N LYS A 53 14.09 -15.12 7.39
CA LYS A 53 12.91 -15.95 7.74
C LYS A 53 11.73 -15.16 8.35
N TRP A 54 11.98 -14.19 9.22
CA TRP A 54 10.92 -13.46 9.93
C TRP A 54 10.53 -12.13 9.27
N ARG A 55 11.25 -11.67 8.25
CA ARG A 55 11.04 -10.35 7.66
C ARG A 55 9.67 -10.22 7.01
N SER A 56 9.25 -11.20 6.22
CA SER A 56 7.91 -11.24 5.61
C SER A 56 6.80 -11.23 6.66
N HIS A 57 6.95 -12.02 7.73
CA HIS A 57 6.01 -12.06 8.85
C HIS A 57 5.90 -10.72 9.57
N HIS A 58 7.04 -10.08 9.89
CA HIS A 58 7.06 -8.76 10.50
C HIS A 58 6.45 -7.69 9.61
N PHE A 59 6.74 -7.72 8.31
CA PHE A 59 6.12 -6.82 7.34
C PHE A 59 4.59 -6.97 7.35
N CYS A 60 4.07 -8.18 7.17
CA CYS A 60 2.63 -8.44 7.20
C CYS A 60 1.99 -7.96 8.51
N LYS A 61 2.60 -8.27 9.67
CA LYS A 61 2.10 -7.78 10.96
C LYS A 61 2.06 -6.25 11.04
N ASN A 62 3.11 -5.59 10.57
CA ASN A 62 3.18 -4.13 10.59
C ASN A 62 2.13 -3.49 9.68
N ILE A 63 1.84 -4.09 8.52
CA ILE A 63 0.74 -3.64 7.67
C ILE A 63 -0.57 -3.62 8.45
N TYR A 64 -0.95 -4.72 9.10
CA TYR A 64 -2.23 -4.79 9.79
C TYR A 64 -2.28 -4.00 11.10
N HIS A 65 -1.17 -3.92 11.84
CA HIS A 65 -1.15 -3.26 13.14
C HIS A 65 -0.86 -1.76 13.08
N VAL A 66 -0.16 -1.29 12.04
CA VAL A 66 0.31 0.10 11.96
C VAL A 66 -0.34 0.84 10.79
N TRP A 67 -0.28 0.27 9.58
CA TRP A 67 -0.69 0.98 8.37
C TRP A 67 -2.21 0.89 8.13
N MET A 68 -2.80 -0.31 8.24
CA MET A 68 -4.20 -0.58 7.92
C MET A 68 -5.18 0.27 8.73
N PRO A 69 -5.02 0.47 10.06
CA PRO A 69 -5.94 1.30 10.84
C PRO A 69 -5.97 2.75 10.35
N ARG A 70 -4.80 3.33 10.08
CA ARG A 70 -4.68 4.70 9.53
C ARG A 70 -5.27 4.81 8.14
N HIS A 71 -5.07 3.80 7.30
CA HIS A 71 -5.65 3.76 5.97
C HIS A 71 -7.18 3.67 6.02
N GLN A 72 -7.73 2.83 6.91
CA GLN A 72 -9.16 2.71 7.13
C GLN A 72 -9.78 4.03 7.64
N GLU A 73 -9.12 4.74 8.57
CA GLU A 73 -9.56 6.06 9.03
C GLU A 73 -9.61 7.08 7.89
N LYS A 74 -8.59 7.10 7.02
CA LYS A 74 -8.56 7.98 5.85
C LYS A 74 -9.73 7.70 4.90
N ILE A 75 -10.03 6.43 4.62
CA ILE A 75 -11.18 6.03 3.80
C ILE A 75 -12.50 6.45 4.46
N GLY A 76 -12.68 6.13 5.74
CA GLY A 76 -13.88 6.48 6.48
C GLY A 76 -14.13 7.99 6.54
N SER A 77 -13.08 8.76 6.76
CA SER A 77 -13.13 10.22 6.69
C SER A 77 -13.58 10.71 5.31
N ALA A 78 -13.03 10.17 4.22
CA ALA A 78 -13.42 10.58 2.87
C ALA A 78 -14.87 10.22 2.54
N ILE A 79 -15.36 9.08 3.02
CA ILE A 79 -16.77 8.67 2.87
C ILE A 79 -17.70 9.64 3.63
N ASN A 80 -17.34 10.02 4.85
CA ASN A 80 -18.16 10.94 5.66
C ASN A 80 -18.28 12.35 5.04
N ASP A 81 -17.31 12.75 4.20
CA ASP A 81 -17.34 14.02 3.48
C ASP A 81 -18.22 13.99 2.22
N LEU A 82 -18.71 12.81 1.79
CA LEU A 82 -19.57 12.68 0.62
C LEU A 82 -20.96 13.27 0.89
N PRO A 83 -21.58 13.94 -0.11
CA PRO A 83 -22.96 14.40 0.03
C PRO A 83 -23.91 13.20 0.16
N VAL A 84 -24.92 13.36 1.02
CA VAL A 84 -26.01 12.39 1.27
C VAL A 84 -26.97 12.35 0.09
#